data_AF-A0A1B7YRX6-F1
#
_entry.id   AF-A0A1B7YRX6-F1
#
_cell.length_a   1.000
_cell.length_b   1.000
_cell.length_c   1.000
_cell.angle_alpha   90.00
_cell.angle_beta   90.00
_cell.angle_gamma   90.00
#
_symmetry.space_group_name_H-M   'P 1'
#
loop_
_entity.id
_entity.type
_entity.pdbx_description
1 polymer ?
#
loop_
_entity_poly.entity_id
_entity_poly.type
_entity_poly.pdbx_seq_one_letter_code
_entity_poly.pdbx_strand_id
1 'polypeptide(L)' 'MLKVSYAFHSEQMNPIVAPFLELAEHAVYKAPRILIISPLLAECIFDSKTLNHKYLGRATREPVDA' A
#
# COMPACT_ATOMS: atom_id res chain seq x y z
N MET A 1 5.36 22.42 7.05
CA MET A 1 4.74 21.26 7.72
C MET A 1 3.38 21.02 7.09
N LEU A 2 3.05 19.78 6.73
CA LEU A 2 1.75 19.45 6.14
C LEU A 2 0.67 19.42 7.21
N LYS A 3 -0.55 19.85 6.88
CA LYS A 3 -1.72 19.77 7.77
C LYS A 3 -2.33 18.37 7.71
N VAL A 4 -1.68 17.42 8.36
CA VAL A 4 -2.14 16.02 8.49
C VAL A 4 -2.14 15.60 9.95
N SER A 5 -3.05 14.71 10.33
CA SER A 5 -3.20 14.25 11.72
C SER A 5 -2.09 13.29 12.17
N TYR A 6 -1.40 12.66 11.23
CA TYR A 6 -0.35 11.67 11.47
C TYR A 6 0.80 11.83 10.47
N ALA A 7 1.98 11.40 10.87
CA ALA A 7 3.12 11.16 10.00
C ALA A 7 2.94 9.80 9.29
N PHE A 8 2.20 9.80 8.17
CA PHE A 8 2.09 8.64 7.29
C PHE A 8 3.44 8.24 6.70
N HIS A 9 3.57 6.99 6.24
CA HIS A 9 4.82 6.44 5.68
C HIS A 9 6.01 6.48 6.66
N SER A 10 5.72 6.57 7.97
CA SER A 10 6.73 6.61 9.03
C SER A 10 6.52 5.47 10.03
N GLU A 11 7.45 5.32 10.98
CA GLU A 11 7.33 4.36 12.09
C GLU A 11 6.04 4.53 12.91
N GLN A 12 5.40 5.71 12.87
CA GLN A 12 4.11 5.92 13.51
C GLN A 12 3.03 4.95 13.00
N MET A 13 3.17 4.40 11.80
CA MET A 13 2.23 3.44 11.23
C MET A 13 2.45 2.01 11.74
N ASN A 14 3.58 1.68 12.36
CA ASN A 14 3.89 0.30 12.80
C ASN A 14 2.76 -0.37 13.61
N PRO A 15 2.08 0.29 14.57
CA PRO A 15 1.05 -0.35 15.38
C PRO A 15 -0.18 -0.83 14.60
N ILE A 16 -0.45 -0.25 13.43
CA ILE A 16 -1.67 -0.55 12.66
C ILE A 16 -1.42 -1.46 11.46
N VAL A 17 -0.17 -1.72 11.07
CA VAL A 17 0.14 -2.53 9.87
C VAL A 17 -0.37 -3.96 10.01
N ALA A 18 -0.12 -4.62 11.15
CA ALA A 18 -0.57 -5.99 11.38
C ALA A 18 -2.11 -6.14 11.36
N PRO A 19 -2.89 -5.37 12.16
CA PRO A 19 -4.35 -5.47 12.10
C PRO A 19 -4.91 -5.01 10.74
N PHE A 20 -4.23 -4.10 10.04
CA PHE A 20 -4.63 -3.72 8.68
C PHE A 20 -4.43 -4.86 7.67
N LEU A 21 -3.32 -5.60 7.75
CA LEU A 21 -3.07 -6.75 6.88
C LEU A 21 -4.13 -7.84 7.04
N GLU A 22 -4.53 -8.14 8.27
CA GLU A 22 -5.58 -9.12 8.57
C GLU A 22 -6.91 -8.72 7.94
N LEU A 23 -7.32 -7.46 8.08
CA LEU A 23 -8.55 -6.95 7.46
C LEU A 23 -8.46 -6.94 5.94
N ALA A 24 -7.30 -6.54 5.39
CA ALA A 24 -7.08 -6.43 3.96
C ALA A 24 -7.04 -7.80 3.25
N GLU A 25 -6.72 -8.88 3.96
CA GLU A 25 -6.69 -10.23 3.39
C GLU A 25 -8.04 -10.65 2.79
N HIS A 26 -9.14 -10.18 3.37
CA HIS A 26 -10.49 -10.54 2.96
C HIS A 26 -11.00 -9.78 1.73
N ALA A 27 -10.25 -8.79 1.22
CA ALA A 27 -10.61 -8.09 0.00
C ALA A 27 -10.40 -8.96 -1.25
N VAL A 28 -11.25 -8.79 -2.26
CA VAL A 28 -11.11 -9.47 -3.55
C VAL A 28 -10.19 -8.64 -4.45
N TYR A 29 -8.99 -9.14 -4.70
CA TYR A 29 -8.01 -8.54 -5.61
C TYR A 29 -8.20 -9.07 -7.03
N LYS A 30 -8.08 -8.18 -8.02
CA LYS A 30 -8.22 -8.50 -9.45
C LYS A 30 -7.09 -7.83 -10.23
N ALA A 31 -6.74 -8.42 -11.37
CA ALA A 31 -5.82 -7.79 -12.31
C ALA A 31 -6.32 -6.38 -12.69
N PRO A 32 -5.45 -5.36 -12.70
CA PRO A 32 -5.79 -4.04 -13.22
C PRO A 32 -6.20 -4.15 -14.69
N ARG A 33 -7.30 -3.48 -15.07
CA ARG A 33 -7.69 -3.35 -16.49
C ARG A 33 -6.92 -2.26 -17.23
N ILE A 34 -6.30 -1.36 -16.48
CA ILE A 34 -5.44 -0.27 -16.93
C ILE A 34 -4.18 -0.33 -16.05
N LEU A 35 -3.03 0.04 -16.61
CA LEU A 35 -1.76 0.08 -15.89
C LEU A 35 -1.86 0.95 -14.64
N ILE A 36 -1.28 0.49 -13.53
CA ILE A 36 -1.18 1.26 -12.28
C ILE A 36 0.29 1.60 -12.04
N ILE A 37 0.63 2.89 -12.02
CA ILE A 37 1.97 3.34 -11.62
C ILE A 37 2.03 3.29 -10.09
N SER A 38 2.90 2.44 -9.56
CA SER A 38 3.11 2.29 -8.13
C SER A 38 4.31 3.12 -7.67
N PRO A 39 4.11 4.17 -6.86
CA PRO A 39 5.23 4.89 -6.24
C PRO A 39 5.89 4.08 -5.11
N LEU A 40 5.30 2.98 -4.65
CA LEU A 40 5.94 2.08 -3.70
C LEU A 40 6.99 1.19 -4.39
N LEU A 41 6.75 0.83 -5.65
CA LEU A 41 7.58 -0.10 -6.41
C LEU A 41 8.41 0.58 -7.51
N ALA A 42 8.13 1.85 -7.80
CA ALA A 42 8.65 2.58 -8.97
C ALA A 42 8.40 1.84 -10.30
N GLU A 43 7.25 1.17 -10.42
CA GLU A 43 6.92 0.28 -11.54
C GLU A 43 5.47 0.43 -12.03
N CYS A 44 5.23 0.08 -13.30
CA CYS A 44 3.89 -0.07 -13.86
C CYS A 44 3.35 -1.48 -13.61
N ILE A 45 2.28 -1.59 -12.83
CA ILE A 45 1.61 -2.84 -12.47
C ILE A 45 0.49 -3.15 -13.46
N PHE A 46 0.51 -4.38 -13.97
CA PHE A 46 -0.52 -4.92 -14.88
C PHE A 46 -0.84 -6.41 -14.64
N ASP A 47 -0.26 -7.01 -13.61
CA ASP A 47 -0.50 -8.41 -13.25
C ASP A 47 -1.61 -8.56 -12.18
N SER A 48 -2.01 -9.79 -11.91
CA SER A 48 -3.05 -10.12 -10.93
C SER A 48 -2.52 -10.38 -9.52
N LYS A 49 -1.21 -10.26 -9.28
CA LYS A 49 -0.55 -10.76 -8.06
C LYS A 49 0.06 -9.66 -7.21
N THR A 50 0.46 -8.55 -7.83
CA THR A 50 1.21 -7.48 -7.16
C THR A 50 0.33 -6.69 -6.22
N LEU A 51 -0.89 -6.34 -6.64
CA LEU A 51 -1.87 -5.69 -5.77
C LEU A 51 -2.59 -6.72 -4.91
N ASN A 52 -2.18 -6.81 -3.65
CA ASN A 52 -2.72 -7.70 -2.64
C ASN A 52 -2.65 -7.04 -1.26
N HIS A 53 -3.08 -7.73 -0.21
CA HIS A 53 -3.05 -7.21 1.15
C HIS A 53 -1.65 -6.81 1.61
N LYS A 54 -0.60 -7.58 1.25
CA LYS A 54 0.79 -7.26 1.59
C LYS A 54 1.24 -5.97 0.93
N TYR A 55 0.87 -5.75 -0.33
CA TYR A 55 1.13 -4.46 -1.01
C TYR A 55 0.49 -3.30 -0.24
N LEU A 56 -0.76 -3.46 0.22
CA LEU A 56 -1.43 -2.41 1.01
C LEU A 56 -0.69 -2.13 2.32
N GLY A 57 -0.30 -3.16 3.08
CA GLY A 57 0.43 -2.98 4.33
C GLY A 57 1.80 -2.31 4.13
N ARG A 58 2.50 -2.65 3.05
CA ARG A 58 3.73 -1.96 2.63
C ARG A 58 3.44 -0.50 2.28
N ALA A 59 2.46 -0.23 1.44
CA ALA A 59 2.11 1.14 1.02
C ALA A 59 1.66 2.03 2.20
N THR A 60 1.13 1.45 3.28
CA THR A 60 0.81 2.18 4.52
C THR A 60 2.06 2.66 5.26
N ARG A 61 3.16 1.90 5.21
CA ARG A 61 4.35 2.12 6.05
C ARG A 61 5.57 2.63 5.29
N GLU A 62 5.79 2.14 4.09
CA GLU A 62 6.96 2.48 3.27
C GLU A 62 6.77 3.83 2.58
N PRO A 63 7.87 4.51 2.20
CA PRO A 63 7.82 5.78 1.48
C PRO A 63 7.06 5.74 0.16
N VAL A 64 6.69 6.93 -0.32
CA VAL A 64 6.16 7.16 -1.67
C VAL A 64 7.32 7.68 -2.51
N ASP A 65 7.95 6.79 -3.26
CA ASP A 65 9.11 7.09 -4.11
C ASP A 65 8.63 7.31 -5.55
N ALA A 66 8.38 8.59 -5.86
CA ALA A 66 7.92 9.04 -7.17
C ALA A 66 9.02 9.00 -8.25
#